data_AF-A0A971W1L3-F1
#
_entry.id   AF-A0A971W1L3-F1
#
_cell.length_a   1.000
_cell.length_b   1.000
_cell.length_c   1.000
_cell.angle_alpha   90.00
_cell.angle_beta   90.00
_cell.angle_gamma   90.00
#
_symmetry.space_group_name_H-M   'P 1'
#
loop_
_entity.id
_entity.type
_entity.pdbx_description
1 polymer ?
#
loop_
_entity_poly.entity_id
_entity_poly.type
_entity_poly.pdbx_seq_one_letter_code
_entity_poly.pdbx_strand_id
1 'polypeptide(L)'
;MGLMVYTERNLEKLANAAIRDIDITALADGIYTGGYSMFPVSAEVRVTVKGQRITGIELLEHNNGRGAPAEVIPSCVVEAQSLDVDAVSGATYSSKVILKAIENALEGAER
;
A
#
# COMPACT_ATOMS: atom_id res chain seq x y z
N MET A 1 22.08 7.92 20.17
CA MET A 1 21.47 7.97 18.83
C MET A 1 19.95 8.02 19.02
N GLY A 2 19.35 9.21 18.95
CA GLY A 2 17.99 9.46 19.46
C GLY A 2 16.87 8.96 18.55
N LEU A 3 15.69 8.72 19.14
CA LEU A 3 14.47 8.23 18.49
C LEU A 3 14.04 9.08 17.27
N MET A 4 14.29 10.40 17.29
CA MET A 4 14.01 11.31 16.16
C MET A 4 14.75 10.89 14.88
N VAL A 5 16.06 10.60 14.98
CA VAL A 5 16.88 10.23 13.82
C VAL A 5 16.45 8.90 13.21
N TYR A 6 15.92 7.98 14.03
CA TYR A 6 15.38 6.71 13.56
C TYR A 6 14.10 6.91 12.73
N THR A 7 13.17 7.73 13.22
CA THR A 7 11.93 8.05 12.50
C THR A 7 12.19 8.77 11.18
N GLU A 8 13.11 9.75 11.15
CA GLU A 8 13.41 10.52 9.94
C GLU A 8 13.96 9.62 8.82
N ARG A 9 14.87 8.70 9.15
CA ARG A 9 15.42 7.74 8.17
C ARG A 9 14.38 6.78 7.63
N ASN A 10 13.47 6.30 8.47
CA ASN A 10 12.39 5.41 8.03
C ASN A 10 11.46 6.14 7.06
N LEU A 11 11.04 7.36 7.41
CA LEU A 11 10.19 8.19 6.54
C LEU A 11 10.89 8.51 5.22
N GLU A 12 12.18 8.83 5.23
CA GLU A 12 12.95 9.07 4.00
C GLU A 12 13.02 7.82 3.12
N LYS A 13 13.26 6.64 3.70
CA LYS A 13 13.23 5.37 2.95
C LYS A 13 11.87 5.11 2.33
N LEU A 14 10.80 5.37 3.08
CA LEU A 14 9.43 5.24 2.59
C LEU A 14 9.19 6.21 1.42
N ALA A 15 9.57 7.49 1.57
CA ALA A 15 9.45 8.51 0.54
C ALA A 15 10.22 8.17 -0.74
N ASN A 16 11.32 7.42 -0.65
CA ASN A 16 12.09 6.97 -1.81
C ASN A 16 11.74 5.55 -2.28
N ALA A 17 10.87 4.83 -1.57
CA ALA A 17 10.43 3.51 -1.99
C ALA A 17 9.64 3.63 -3.30
N ALA A 18 10.14 2.95 -4.33
CA ALA A 18 9.42 2.74 -5.57
C ALA A 18 8.36 1.66 -5.36
N ILE A 19 7.16 1.90 -5.90
CA ILE A 19 6.12 0.90 -5.98
C ILE A 19 6.25 0.24 -7.35
N ARG A 20 6.28 -1.08 -7.36
CA ARG A 20 6.35 -1.88 -8.58
C ARG A 20 4.93 -2.12 -9.06
N ASP A 21 4.68 -1.91 -10.34
CA ASP A 21 3.44 -2.36 -10.96
C ASP A 21 3.49 -3.89 -11.07
N ILE A 22 2.41 -4.54 -10.63
CA ILE A 22 2.26 -6.00 -10.69
C ILE A 22 1.19 -6.30 -11.72
N ASP A 23 1.47 -7.26 -12.59
CA ASP A 23 0.56 -7.63 -13.66
C ASP A 23 -0.62 -8.44 -13.07
N ILE A 24 -1.71 -7.73 -12.76
CA ILE A 24 -2.93 -8.31 -12.18
C ILE A 24 -3.54 -9.37 -13.12
N THR A 25 -3.25 -9.29 -14.42
CA THR A 25 -3.83 -10.23 -15.39
C THR A 25 -3.23 -11.63 -15.32
N ALA A 26 -2.03 -11.75 -14.76
CA ALA A 26 -1.37 -13.02 -14.49
C ALA A 26 -1.78 -13.64 -13.14
N LEU A 27 -2.55 -12.92 -12.31
CA LEU A 27 -2.94 -13.38 -10.99
C LEU A 27 -4.16 -14.30 -11.04
N ALA A 28 -4.17 -15.30 -10.17
CA ALA A 28 -5.34 -16.16 -9.98
C ALA A 28 -6.46 -15.41 -9.24
N ASP A 29 -7.70 -15.89 -9.42
CA ASP A 29 -8.84 -15.37 -8.67
C ASP A 29 -8.73 -15.81 -7.21
N GLY A 30 -8.79 -14.85 -6.29
CA GLY A 30 -8.55 -15.12 -4.89
C GLY A 30 -8.58 -13.87 -4.00
N ILE A 31 -8.40 -14.11 -2.71
CA ILE A 31 -8.26 -13.05 -1.72
C ILE A 31 -6.82 -13.09 -1.22
N TYR A 32 -6.14 -11.97 -1.35
CA TYR A 32 -4.75 -11.79 -1.01
C TYR A 32 -4.62 -10.77 0.10
N THR A 33 -3.72 -11.01 1.04
CA THR A 33 -3.52 -10.14 2.20
C THR A 33 -2.07 -9.70 2.21
N GLY A 34 -1.85 -8.41 2.35
CA GLY A 34 -0.52 -7.82 2.36
C GLY A 34 -0.44 -6.70 3.37
N GLY A 35 0.71 -6.60 4.01
CA GLY A 35 0.97 -5.59 5.03
C GLY A 35 2.31 -4.93 4.79
N TYR A 36 2.42 -3.68 5.21
CA TYR A 36 3.67 -2.96 5.24
C TYR A 36 3.73 -2.05 6.47
N SER A 37 4.79 -2.21 7.26
CA SER A 37 4.94 -1.52 8.54
C SER A 37 6.29 -0.81 8.61
N MET A 38 6.26 0.51 8.80
CA MET A 38 7.46 1.34 8.90
C MET A 38 7.22 2.50 9.87
N PHE A 39 7.69 2.34 11.10
CA PHE A 39 7.48 3.29 12.19
C PHE A 39 7.80 4.75 11.76
N PRO A 40 6.87 5.70 11.97
CA PRO A 40 5.64 5.62 12.77
C PRO A 40 4.36 5.23 12.01
N VAL A 41 4.46 4.71 10.78
CA VAL A 41 3.31 4.47 9.89
C VAL A 41 3.20 2.99 9.54
N SER A 42 2.00 2.42 9.51
CA SER A 42 1.77 1.04 9.04
C SER A 42 0.44 0.91 8.33
N ALA A 43 0.33 -0.06 7.43
CA ALA A 43 -0.92 -0.40 6.77
C ALA A 43 -1.00 -1.90 6.47
N GLU A 44 -2.19 -2.47 6.61
CA GLU A 44 -2.52 -3.82 6.19
C GLU A 44 -3.78 -3.79 5.32
N VAL A 45 -3.73 -4.48 4.20
CA VAL A 45 -4.81 -4.51 3.21
C VAL A 45 -5.14 -5.94 2.80
N ARG A 46 -6.38 -6.13 2.39
CA ARG A 46 -6.90 -7.34 1.77
C ARG A 46 -7.39 -7.00 0.37
N VAL A 47 -6.76 -7.58 -0.63
CA VAL A 47 -7.05 -7.39 -2.05
C VAL A 47 -7.84 -8.59 -2.56
N THR A 48 -8.97 -8.35 -3.21
CA THR A 48 -9.78 -9.40 -3.84
C THR A 48 -9.60 -9.32 -5.35
N VAL A 49 -8.98 -10.34 -5.93
CA VAL A 49 -8.81 -10.47 -7.38
C VAL A 49 -9.85 -11.44 -7.92
N LYS A 50 -10.57 -11.04 -8.97
CA LYS A 50 -11.55 -11.89 -9.65
C LYS A 50 -11.69 -11.50 -11.11
N GLY A 51 -11.66 -12.49 -11.99
CA GLY A 51 -11.63 -12.29 -13.43
C GLY A 51 -10.40 -11.48 -13.87
N GLN A 52 -9.21 -11.79 -13.32
CA GLN A 52 -7.95 -11.11 -13.67
C GLN A 52 -7.96 -9.59 -13.37
N ARG A 53 -8.76 -9.16 -12.39
CA ARG A 53 -8.95 -7.75 -12.01
C ARG A 53 -9.13 -7.61 -10.51
N ILE A 54 -8.72 -6.47 -9.96
CA ILE A 54 -8.97 -6.15 -8.56
C ILE A 54 -10.44 -5.73 -8.43
N THR A 55 -11.22 -6.49 -7.68
CA THR A 55 -12.65 -6.22 -7.44
C THR A 55 -12.91 -5.45 -6.16
N GLY A 56 -11.96 -5.45 -5.23
CA GLY A 56 -12.06 -4.70 -3.99
C GLY A 56 -10.76 -4.75 -3.21
N ILE A 57 -10.49 -3.68 -2.47
CA ILE A 57 -9.39 -3.60 -1.54
C ILE A 57 -9.96 -3.11 -0.21
N GLU A 58 -9.77 -3.91 0.82
CA GLU A 58 -10.23 -3.66 2.18
C GLU A 58 -9.02 -3.31 3.05
N LEU A 59 -9.05 -2.15 3.70
CA LEU A 59 -8.00 -1.70 4.60
C LEU A 59 -8.27 -2.32 5.98
N LEU A 60 -7.47 -3.32 6.37
CA LEU A 60 -7.61 -4.05 7.63
C LEU A 60 -7.01 -3.27 8.80
N GLU A 61 -5.84 -2.68 8.59
CA GLU A 61 -5.15 -1.85 9.57
C GLU A 61 -4.55 -0.62 8.88
N HIS A 62 -4.61 0.53 9.55
CA HIS A 62 -3.88 1.70 9.10
C HIS A 62 -3.50 2.58 10.29
N ASN A 63 -2.20 2.73 10.50
CA ASN A 63 -1.62 3.65 11.44
C ASN A 63 -0.97 4.80 10.66
N ASN A 64 -1.61 5.96 10.65
CA ASN A 64 -1.13 7.16 9.95
C ASN A 64 -0.18 8.03 10.80
N GLY A 65 0.09 7.64 12.05
CA GLY A 65 0.91 8.38 12.99
C GLY A 65 0.40 9.81 13.25
N ARG A 66 1.00 10.79 12.56
CA ARG A 66 0.63 12.23 12.63
C ARG A 66 0.17 12.82 11.29
N GLY A 67 0.13 12.01 10.23
CA GLY A 67 -0.24 12.44 8.87
C GLY A 67 -1.74 12.39 8.60
N ALA A 68 -2.13 12.79 7.38
CA ALA A 68 -3.51 12.64 6.93
C ALA A 68 -3.83 11.17 6.57
N PRO A 69 -5.11 10.74 6.69
CA PRO A 69 -5.51 9.41 6.25
C PRO A 69 -5.48 9.31 4.72
N ALA A 70 -4.86 8.25 4.21
CA ALA A 70 -4.80 7.92 2.78
C ALA A 70 -5.76 6.78 2.39
N GLU A 71 -6.88 6.66 3.10
CA GLU A 71 -7.89 5.58 2.93
C GLU A 71 -8.61 5.62 1.58
N VAL A 72 -8.42 6.69 0.80
CA VAL A 72 -8.88 6.83 -0.59
C VAL A 72 -8.02 6.03 -1.58
N ILE A 73 -6.74 5.78 -1.26
CA ILE A 73 -5.80 5.08 -2.15
C ILE A 73 -6.29 3.69 -2.59
N PRO A 74 -6.82 2.81 -1.70
CA PRO A 74 -7.39 1.53 -2.09
C PRO A 74 -8.47 1.66 -3.16
N SER A 75 -9.35 2.66 -3.04
CA SER A 75 -10.42 2.90 -4.02
C SER A 75 -9.84 3.36 -5.35
N CYS A 76 -8.88 4.30 -5.33
CA CYS A 76 -8.18 4.73 -6.55
C CYS A 76 -7.47 3.58 -7.25
N VAL A 77 -6.83 2.66 -6.52
CA VAL A 77 -6.16 1.49 -7.12
C VAL A 77 -7.17 0.55 -7.77
N VAL A 78 -8.34 0.33 -7.14
CA VAL A 78 -9.43 -0.45 -7.74
C VAL A 78 -9.95 0.21 -9.02
N GLU A 79 -10.14 1.53 -9.02
CA GLU A 79 -10.62 2.25 -10.20
C GLU A 79 -9.59 2.30 -11.32
N ALA A 80 -8.32 2.54 -10.98
CA ALA A 80 -7.21 2.60 -11.93
C ALA A 80 -6.78 1.22 -12.43
N GLN A 81 -7.04 0.15 -11.65
CA GLN A 81 -6.46 -1.18 -11.84
C GLN A 81 -4.93 -1.15 -11.94
N SER A 82 -4.29 -0.22 -11.23
CA SER A 82 -2.82 -0.10 -11.19
C SER A 82 -2.38 0.49 -9.86
N LEU A 83 -1.16 0.15 -9.46
CA LEU A 83 -0.48 0.69 -8.29
C LEU A 83 0.13 2.09 -8.56
N ASP A 84 0.15 2.53 -9.82
CA ASP A 84 0.62 3.86 -10.24
C ASP A 84 -0.47 4.93 -10.02
N VAL A 85 -0.84 5.14 -8.75
CA VAL A 85 -1.77 6.20 -8.34
C VAL A 85 -1.05 7.31 -7.60
N ASP A 86 -1.52 8.54 -7.78
CA ASP A 86 -0.90 9.71 -7.16
C ASP A 86 -1.07 9.68 -5.63
N ALA A 87 -0.02 10.07 -4.92
CA ALA A 87 -0.05 10.13 -3.47
C ALA A 87 -0.91 11.32 -3.01
N VAL A 88 -1.73 11.12 -1.99
CA VAL A 88 -2.59 12.19 -1.46
C VAL A 88 -1.70 13.28 -0.84
N SER A 89 -1.94 14.54 -1.22
CA SER A 89 -1.25 15.69 -0.64
C SER A 89 -1.41 15.72 0.89
N GLY A 90 -0.29 15.73 1.61
CA GLY A 90 -0.27 15.68 3.08
C GLY A 90 -0.39 14.27 3.70
N ALA A 91 -0.57 13.24 2.88
CA ALA A 91 -0.60 11.83 3.30
C ALA A 91 0.45 10.98 2.57
N THR A 92 1.53 11.58 2.05
CA THR A 92 2.53 10.90 1.21
C THR A 92 3.04 9.58 1.81
N TYR A 93 3.36 9.57 3.11
CA TYR A 93 3.81 8.37 3.80
C TYR A 93 2.71 7.32 3.89
N SER A 94 1.51 7.71 4.33
CA SER A 94 0.34 6.83 4.40
C SER A 94 -0.02 6.24 3.03
N SER A 95 -0.02 7.06 1.97
CA SER A 95 -0.24 6.58 0.60
C SER A 95 0.80 5.53 0.22
N LYS A 96 2.09 5.77 0.53
CA LYS A 96 3.14 4.82 0.21
C LYS A 96 3.06 3.51 0.98
N VAL A 97 2.78 3.52 2.29
CA VAL A 97 2.62 2.24 3.02
C VAL A 97 1.40 1.46 2.53
N ILE A 98 0.29 2.12 2.19
CA ILE A 98 -0.88 1.44 1.63
C ILE A 98 -0.53 0.83 0.27
N LEU A 99 0.09 1.60 -0.63
CA LEU A 99 0.51 1.08 -1.94
C LEU A 99 1.49 -0.08 -1.80
N LYS A 100 2.42 -0.02 -0.86
CA LYS A 100 3.37 -1.10 -0.60
C LYS A 100 2.69 -2.32 0.03
N ALA A 101 1.67 -2.13 0.86
CA ALA A 101 0.86 -3.21 1.40
C ALA A 101 0.05 -3.91 0.28
N ILE A 102 -0.52 -3.15 -0.66
CA ILE A 102 -1.23 -3.70 -1.83
C ILE A 102 -0.23 -4.44 -2.74
N GLU A 103 0.94 -3.85 -3.02
CA GLU A 103 2.02 -4.50 -3.77
C GLU A 103 2.40 -5.84 -3.12
N ASN A 104 2.65 -5.88 -1.81
CA ASN A 104 2.96 -7.12 -1.09
C ASN A 104 1.82 -8.15 -1.18
N ALA A 105 0.56 -7.71 -1.14
CA ALA A 105 -0.59 -8.61 -1.29
C ALA A 105 -0.59 -9.26 -2.67
N LEU A 106 -0.38 -8.45 -3.72
CA LEU A 106 -0.35 -8.89 -5.10
C LEU A 106 0.91 -9.71 -5.43
N GLU A 107 2.06 -9.42 -4.83
CA GLU A 107 3.29 -10.23 -4.98
C GLU A 107 3.09 -11.63 -4.38
N GLY A 108 2.39 -11.72 -3.25
CA GLY A 108 1.97 -13.00 -2.67
C GLY A 108 1.02 -13.80 -3.55
N ALA A 109 0.34 -13.14 -4.51
CA ALA A 109 -0.57 -13.78 -5.46
C ALA A 109 0.12 -14.41 -6.67
N GLU A 110 1.35 -14.00 -6.98
CA GLU A 110 2.14 -14.49 -8.12
C GLU A 110 2.78 -15.89 -7.85
N ARG A 111 2.61 -16.45 -6.64
CA ARG A 111 3.26 -17.71 -6.22
C ARG A 111 2.49 -18.99 -6.56
#